data_AF-A0A7V1PXI2-F1
#
_entry.id   AF-A0A7V1PXI2-F1
#
_cell.length_a   1.000
_cell.length_b   1.000
_cell.length_c   1.000
_cell.angle_alpha   90.00
_cell.angle_beta   90.00
_cell.angle_gamma   90.00
#
_symmetry.space_group_name_H-M   'P 1'
#
loop_
_entity.id
_entity.type
_entity.pdbx_description
1 polymer ?
#
loop_
_entity_poly.entity_id
_entity_poly.type
_entity_poly.pdbx_seq_one_letter_code
_entity_poly.pdbx_strand_id
1 'polypeptide(L)'
;MFLISGCATIPSEAPQLSGELGKRISAIEKSNLTLLHRFFDLKRDEVDKFIEKEWTPIFAKEFFSEPKIQSAWETIVTENNPTDRLKFLIIIGPKLQKKINRKRLELIKPLDKLERFIERKIRSEFRQARSINNSITSFLVSASKVEENRNRYLDMIGITDDKIGVLIDGVDETVGNLVNKSRNIKSYSEKFIEKLNDLKKIIK
;
A
#
# COMPACT_ATOMS: atom_id res chain seq x y z
N MET A 1 -47.12 6.84 -29.05
CA MET A 1 -45.73 7.18 -28.69
C MET A 1 -45.65 7.23 -27.17
N PHE A 2 -45.26 6.12 -26.54
CA PHE A 2 -45.16 6.00 -25.08
C PHE A 2 -43.82 6.61 -24.63
N LEU A 3 -43.88 7.74 -23.92
CA LEU A 3 -42.76 8.30 -23.19
C LEU A 3 -42.51 7.44 -21.95
N ILE A 4 -41.47 6.60 -21.97
CA ILE A 4 -41.02 5.89 -20.78
C ILE A 4 -40.16 6.85 -19.95
N SER A 5 -40.83 7.81 -19.30
CA SER A 5 -40.22 8.70 -18.30
C SER A 5 -40.10 7.94 -16.98
N GLY A 6 -39.21 6.96 -16.92
CA GLY A 6 -38.84 6.33 -15.65
C GLY A 6 -37.92 7.28 -14.88
N CYS A 7 -38.48 8.21 -14.10
CA CYS A 7 -37.74 8.88 -13.03
C CYS A 7 -37.40 7.84 -11.97
N ALA A 8 -36.24 7.20 -12.07
CA ALA A 8 -35.75 6.34 -11.01
C ALA A 8 -35.38 7.23 -9.80
N THR A 9 -36.23 7.24 -8.78
CA THR A 9 -35.91 7.88 -7.49
C THR A 9 -34.79 7.09 -6.83
N ILE A 10 -33.72 7.78 -6.42
CA ILE A 10 -32.61 7.16 -5.70
C ILE A 10 -33.11 6.78 -4.30
N PRO A 11 -33.01 5.51 -3.89
CA PRO A 11 -33.45 5.09 -2.56
C PRO A 11 -32.71 5.85 -1.45
N SER A 12 -33.42 6.21 -0.39
CA SER A 12 -32.88 6.96 0.76
C SER A 12 -31.76 6.22 1.50
N GLU A 13 -31.67 4.90 1.31
CA GLU A 13 -30.70 3.96 1.87
C GLU A 13 -29.40 3.89 1.04
N ALA A 14 -29.41 4.35 -0.21
CA ALA A 14 -28.25 4.26 -1.10
C ALA A 14 -27.00 4.98 -0.54
N PRO A 15 -27.10 6.19 0.05
CA PRO A 15 -25.98 6.78 0.77
C PRO A 15 -25.43 5.86 1.86
N GLN A 16 -26.30 5.25 2.67
CA GLN A 16 -25.92 4.39 3.79
C GLN A 16 -25.14 3.16 3.34
N LEU A 17 -25.61 2.50 2.28
CA LEU A 17 -24.91 1.39 1.64
C LEU A 17 -23.52 1.79 1.12
N SER A 18 -23.38 2.99 0.54
CA SER A 18 -22.07 3.49 0.10
C SER A 18 -21.14 3.82 1.27
N GLY A 19 -21.68 4.30 2.40
CA GLY A 19 -20.93 4.47 3.65
C GLY A 19 -20.38 3.14 4.18
N GLU A 20 -21.21 2.10 4.21
CA GLU A 20 -20.81 0.75 4.62
C GLU A 20 -19.78 0.13 3.65
N LEU A 21 -19.89 0.40 2.35
CA LEU A 21 -18.86 0.03 1.37
C LEU A 21 -17.51 0.68 1.71
N GLY A 22 -17.49 1.96 2.09
CA GLY A 22 -16.27 2.65 2.54
C GLY A 22 -15.61 1.99 3.76
N LYS A 23 -16.41 1.56 4.74
CA LYS A 23 -15.92 0.79 5.91
C LYS A 23 -15.33 -0.56 5.48
N ARG A 24 -16.01 -1.29 4.58
CA ARG A 24 -15.52 -2.55 4.02
C ARG A 24 -14.21 -2.38 3.24
N ILE A 25 -14.08 -1.35 2.42
CA ILE A 25 -12.83 -1.02 1.70
C ILE A 25 -11.68 -0.87 2.69
N SER A 26 -11.90 -0.16 3.80
CA SER A 26 -10.88 0.04 4.85
C SER A 26 -10.54 -1.26 5.60
N ALA A 27 -11.53 -2.12 5.87
CA ALA A 27 -11.31 -3.41 6.50
C ALA A 27 -10.49 -4.37 5.60
N ILE A 28 -10.77 -4.37 4.29
CA ILE A 28 -10.02 -5.18 3.32
C ILE A 28 -8.59 -4.65 3.17
N GLU A 29 -8.37 -3.32 3.13
CA GLU A 29 -7.02 -2.73 3.15
C GLU A 29 -6.20 -3.27 4.33
N LYS A 30 -6.78 -3.22 5.54
CA LYS A 30 -6.13 -3.71 6.76
C LYS A 30 -5.81 -5.21 6.69
N SER A 31 -6.74 -6.03 6.18
CA SER A 31 -6.53 -7.46 6.01
C SER A 31 -5.37 -7.76 5.05
N ASN A 32 -5.35 -7.08 3.89
CA ASN A 32 -4.31 -7.27 2.88
C ASN A 32 -2.94 -6.83 3.39
N LEU A 33 -2.87 -5.71 4.12
CA LEU A 33 -1.62 -5.28 4.77
C LEU A 33 -1.16 -6.27 5.84
N THR A 34 -2.08 -6.81 6.64
CA THR A 34 -1.75 -7.83 7.65
C THR A 34 -1.19 -9.09 7.00
N LEU A 35 -1.82 -9.57 5.92
CA LEU A 35 -1.35 -10.74 5.18
C LEU A 35 0.04 -10.49 4.56
N LEU A 36 0.25 -9.31 3.97
CA LEU A 36 1.55 -8.91 3.42
C LEU A 36 2.65 -8.99 4.48
N HIS A 37 2.43 -8.36 5.64
CA HIS A 37 3.42 -8.37 6.73
C HIS A 37 3.72 -9.79 7.22
N ARG A 38 2.68 -10.60 7.45
CA ARG A 38 2.86 -12.00 7.87
C ARG A 38 3.64 -12.83 6.86
N PHE A 39 3.37 -12.64 5.57
CA PHE A 39 4.11 -13.32 4.52
C PHE A 39 5.60 -12.95 4.55
N PHE A 40 5.94 -11.66 4.67
CA PHE A 40 7.33 -11.22 4.70
C PHE A 40 8.05 -11.60 6.00
N ASP A 41 7.35 -11.65 7.13
CA ASP A 41 7.89 -12.17 8.39
C ASP A 41 8.30 -13.64 8.25
N LEU A 42 7.46 -14.48 7.63
CA LEU A 42 7.79 -15.88 7.34
C LEU A 42 9.03 -15.98 6.43
N LYS A 43 9.16 -15.09 5.43
CA LYS A 43 10.34 -15.08 4.55
C LYS A 43 11.61 -14.64 5.26
N ARG A 44 11.53 -13.74 6.24
CA ARG A 44 12.69 -13.39 7.09
C ARG A 44 13.11 -14.56 7.97
N ASP A 45 12.15 -15.28 8.55
CA ASP A 45 12.41 -16.50 9.34
C ASP A 45 13.05 -17.62 8.50
N GLU A 46 12.60 -17.80 7.25
CA GLU A 46 13.25 -18.70 6.29
C GLU A 46 14.71 -18.30 6.01
N VAL A 47 15.00 -17.00 5.86
CA VAL A 47 16.38 -16.49 5.71
C VAL A 47 17.21 -16.78 6.96
N ASP A 48 16.66 -16.57 8.15
CA ASP A 48 17.36 -16.85 9.41
C ASP A 48 17.70 -18.35 9.54
N LYS A 49 16.74 -19.23 9.22
CA LYS A 49 16.97 -20.68 9.17
C LYS A 49 18.05 -21.07 8.17
N PHE A 50 18.03 -20.50 6.97
CA PHE A 50 19.06 -20.72 5.95
C PHE A 50 20.44 -20.29 6.45
N ILE A 51 20.53 -19.09 7.04
CA ILE A 51 21.80 -18.57 7.58
C ILE A 51 22.33 -19.49 8.67
N GLU A 52 21.49 -19.93 9.60
CA GLU A 52 21.88 -20.76 10.73
C GLU A 52 22.24 -22.19 10.32
N LYS A 53 21.39 -22.85 9.54
CA LYS A 53 21.45 -24.31 9.31
C LYS A 53 22.26 -24.70 8.08
N GLU A 54 22.42 -23.79 7.12
CA GLU A 54 23.08 -24.11 5.85
C GLU A 54 24.32 -23.25 5.62
N TRP A 55 24.14 -21.92 5.62
CA TRP A 55 25.23 -21.02 5.27
C TRP A 55 26.33 -20.97 6.33
N THR A 56 25.96 -20.87 7.63
CA THR A 56 26.94 -20.77 8.72
C THR A 56 27.83 -22.01 8.83
N PRO A 57 27.32 -23.25 8.74
CA PRO A 57 28.18 -24.44 8.73
C PRO A 57 29.18 -24.46 7.57
N ILE A 58 28.74 -24.10 6.36
CA ILE A 58 29.63 -24.04 5.17
C ILE A 58 30.69 -22.96 5.38
N PHE A 59 30.28 -21.76 5.78
CA PHE A 59 31.17 -20.64 6.07
C PHE A 59 32.19 -20.99 7.16
N ALA A 60 31.77 -21.66 8.24
CA ALA A 60 32.66 -22.09 9.31
C ALA A 60 33.69 -23.10 8.78
N LYS A 61 33.25 -24.10 8.01
CA LYS A 61 34.16 -25.08 7.38
C LYS A 61 35.21 -24.40 6.51
N GLU A 62 34.79 -23.47 5.66
CA GLU A 62 35.71 -22.70 4.80
C GLU A 62 36.68 -21.85 5.62
N PHE A 63 36.19 -21.17 6.66
CA PHE A 63 37.02 -20.32 7.53
C PHE A 63 38.10 -21.12 8.25
N PHE A 64 37.75 -22.26 8.83
CA PHE A 64 38.71 -23.13 9.55
C PHE A 64 39.60 -23.96 8.63
N SER A 65 39.30 -24.01 7.33
CA SER A 65 40.15 -24.65 6.31
C SER A 65 41.16 -23.68 5.70
N GLU A 66 41.13 -22.38 6.05
CA GLU A 66 42.16 -21.43 5.62
C GLU A 66 43.49 -21.80 6.31
N PRO A 67 44.61 -21.95 5.58
CA PRO A 67 45.83 -22.54 6.12
C PRO A 67 46.35 -21.87 7.41
N LYS A 68 46.32 -20.53 7.51
CA LYS A 68 46.80 -19.83 8.70
C LYS A 68 45.86 -20.02 9.88
N ILE A 69 44.55 -19.98 9.64
CA ILE A 69 43.54 -20.24 10.66
C ILE A 69 43.61 -21.69 11.13
N GLN A 70 43.75 -22.64 10.21
CA GLN A 70 43.87 -24.06 10.52
C GLN A 70 45.08 -24.32 11.41
N SER A 71 46.27 -23.88 11.02
CA SER A 71 47.48 -24.07 11.83
C SER A 71 47.39 -23.41 13.20
N ALA A 72 46.84 -22.19 13.27
CA ALA A 72 46.63 -21.51 14.55
C ALA A 72 45.63 -22.26 15.43
N TRP A 73 44.52 -22.74 14.87
CA TRP A 73 43.49 -23.48 15.58
C TRP A 73 44.00 -24.83 16.09
N GLU A 74 44.72 -25.59 15.25
CA GLU A 74 45.34 -26.86 15.63
C GLU A 74 46.33 -26.69 16.78
N THR A 75 47.14 -25.63 16.75
CA THR A 75 48.06 -25.28 17.86
C THR A 75 47.28 -25.02 19.15
N ILE A 76 46.27 -24.14 19.11
CA ILE A 76 45.44 -23.78 20.26
C ILE A 76 44.71 -24.98 20.86
N VAL A 77 44.22 -25.90 20.02
CA VAL A 77 43.52 -27.10 20.47
C VAL A 77 44.50 -28.08 21.11
N THR A 78 45.66 -28.31 20.48
CA THR A 78 46.69 -29.28 20.91
C THR A 78 47.37 -28.88 22.22
N GLU A 79 47.75 -27.60 22.36
CA GLU A 79 48.37 -27.09 23.59
C GLU A 79 47.41 -27.06 24.77
N ASN A 80 46.09 -27.15 24.51
CA ASN A 80 45.04 -27.21 25.51
C ASN A 80 45.06 -26.05 26.52
N ASN A 81 45.58 -24.87 26.11
CA ASN A 81 45.64 -23.68 26.95
C ASN A 81 44.28 -22.95 26.97
N PRO A 82 43.60 -22.85 28.13
CA PRO A 82 42.32 -22.13 28.23
C PRO A 82 42.40 -20.65 27.85
N THR A 83 43.53 -20.00 28.14
CA THR A 83 43.74 -18.57 27.86
C THR A 83 43.77 -18.30 26.36
N ASP A 84 44.43 -19.16 25.59
CA ASP A 84 44.58 -18.96 24.15
C ASP A 84 43.29 -19.30 23.40
N ARG A 85 42.53 -20.31 23.87
CA ARG A 85 41.15 -20.56 23.42
C ARG A 85 40.26 -19.34 23.63
N LEU A 86 40.31 -18.75 24.83
CA LEU A 86 39.51 -17.57 25.14
C LEU A 86 39.92 -16.36 24.27
N LYS A 87 41.22 -16.10 24.12
CA LYS A 87 41.72 -15.03 23.23
C LYS A 87 41.26 -15.23 21.80
N PHE A 88 41.32 -16.45 21.28
CA PHE A 88 40.84 -16.75 19.93
C PHE A 88 39.36 -16.43 19.79
N LEU A 89 38.52 -16.87 20.73
CA LEU A 89 37.08 -16.58 20.71
C LEU A 89 36.78 -15.08 20.79
N ILE A 90 37.48 -14.33 21.64
CA ILE A 90 37.28 -12.88 21.80
C ILE A 90 37.72 -12.11 20.55
N ILE A 91 38.79 -12.53 19.87
CA ILE A 91 39.34 -11.82 18.69
C ILE A 91 38.62 -12.23 17.41
N ILE A 92 38.35 -13.52 17.22
CA ILE A 92 37.82 -14.09 15.99
C ILE A 92 36.29 -14.14 16.01
N GLY A 93 35.68 -14.45 17.17
CA GLY A 93 34.23 -14.54 17.33
C GLY A 93 33.48 -13.31 16.79
N PRO A 94 33.85 -12.07 17.17
CA PRO A 94 33.22 -10.87 16.64
C PRO A 94 33.38 -10.69 15.13
N LYS A 95 34.52 -11.13 14.56
CA LYS A 95 34.76 -11.05 13.10
C LYS A 95 33.86 -12.02 12.34
N LEU A 96 33.69 -13.25 12.85
CA LEU A 96 32.77 -14.23 12.30
C LEU A 96 31.32 -13.74 12.39
N GLN A 97 30.91 -13.25 13.56
CA GLN A 97 29.58 -12.68 13.78
C GLN A 97 29.30 -11.50 12.84
N LYS A 98 30.27 -10.60 12.62
CA LYS A 98 30.12 -9.51 11.66
C LYS A 98 29.88 -10.02 10.24
N LYS A 99 30.53 -11.10 9.83
CA LYS A 99 30.37 -11.69 8.50
C LYS A 99 29.02 -12.41 8.35
N ILE A 100 28.59 -13.16 9.38
CA ILE A 100 27.24 -13.76 9.45
C ILE A 100 26.16 -12.69 9.37
N ASN A 101 26.24 -11.64 10.20
CA ASN A 101 25.27 -10.55 10.22
C ASN A 101 25.23 -9.76 8.91
N ARG A 102 26.39 -9.57 8.27
CA ARG A 102 26.45 -8.95 6.94
C ARG A 102 25.70 -9.80 5.91
N LYS A 103 25.87 -11.12 5.91
CA LYS A 103 25.16 -12.01 4.99
C LYS A 103 23.66 -12.01 5.27
N ARG A 104 23.24 -12.06 6.53
CA ARG A 104 21.83 -11.90 6.93
C ARG A 104 21.23 -10.60 6.37
N LEU A 105 21.89 -9.46 6.58
CA LEU A 105 21.43 -8.16 6.08
C LEU A 105 21.38 -8.09 4.55
N GLU A 106 22.32 -8.74 3.86
CA GLU A 106 22.33 -8.84 2.40
C GLU A 106 21.05 -9.51 1.86
N LEU A 107 20.58 -10.56 2.54
CA LEU A 107 19.39 -11.32 2.15
C LEU A 107 18.08 -10.68 2.61
N ILE A 108 18.06 -10.01 3.76
CA ILE A 108 16.86 -9.33 4.28
C ILE A 108 16.54 -8.04 3.52
N LYS A 109 17.56 -7.24 3.15
CA LYS A 109 17.34 -5.93 2.51
C LYS A 109 16.46 -5.96 1.25
N PRO A 110 16.62 -6.93 0.32
CA PRO A 110 15.72 -7.08 -0.82
C PRO A 110 14.28 -7.37 -0.41
N LEU A 111 14.05 -8.20 0.62
CA LEU A 111 12.72 -8.49 1.15
C LEU A 111 12.04 -7.23 1.67
N ASP A 112 12.75 -6.43 2.47
CA ASP A 112 12.22 -5.16 2.99
C ASP A 112 11.86 -4.16 1.88
N LYS A 113 12.67 -4.13 0.81
CA LYS A 113 12.40 -3.26 -0.34
C LYS A 113 11.14 -3.71 -1.09
N LEU A 114 10.98 -5.02 -1.27
CA LEU A 114 9.83 -5.58 -1.95
C LEU A 114 8.55 -5.40 -1.13
N GLU A 115 8.58 -5.66 0.18
CA GLU A 115 7.45 -5.43 1.07
C GLU A 115 6.98 -3.98 1.02
N ARG A 116 7.90 -3.01 1.19
CA ARG A 116 7.57 -1.58 1.09
C ARG A 116 7.04 -1.17 -0.28
N PHE A 117 7.48 -1.83 -1.35
CA PHE A 117 6.96 -1.57 -2.69
C PHE A 117 5.52 -2.04 -2.82
N ILE A 118 5.23 -3.29 -2.41
CA ILE A 118 3.89 -3.88 -2.48
C ILE A 118 2.93 -3.14 -1.55
N GLU A 119 3.34 -2.83 -0.32
CA GLU A 119 2.55 -2.05 0.64
C GLU A 119 2.10 -0.71 0.03
N ARG A 120 3.04 0.03 -0.60
CA ARG A 120 2.72 1.31 -1.24
C ARG A 120 1.70 1.15 -2.37
N LYS A 121 1.78 0.05 -3.14
CA LYS A 121 0.81 -0.26 -4.20
C LYS A 121 -0.57 -0.57 -3.60
N ILE A 122 -0.64 -1.46 -2.61
CA ILE A 122 -1.89 -1.77 -1.89
C ILE A 122 -2.54 -0.48 -1.38
N ARG A 123 -1.81 0.33 -0.61
CA ARG A 123 -2.34 1.59 -0.07
C ARG A 123 -2.81 2.55 -1.16
N SER A 124 -2.10 2.61 -2.29
CA SER A 124 -2.50 3.46 -3.41
C SER A 124 -3.82 3.03 -4.03
N GLU A 125 -4.01 1.73 -4.24
CA GLU A 125 -5.27 1.17 -4.77
C GLU A 125 -6.44 1.42 -3.81
N PHE A 126 -6.25 1.16 -2.50
CA PHE A 126 -7.30 1.39 -1.52
C PHE A 126 -7.62 2.88 -1.28
N ARG A 127 -6.65 3.78 -1.45
CA ARG A 127 -6.92 5.23 -1.48
C ARG A 127 -7.77 5.63 -2.69
N GLN A 128 -7.47 5.10 -3.88
CA GLN A 128 -8.28 5.36 -5.08
C GLN A 128 -9.71 4.82 -4.90
N ALA A 129 -9.86 3.59 -4.42
CA ALA A 129 -11.16 2.99 -4.14
C ALA A 129 -11.98 3.82 -3.13
N ARG A 130 -11.35 4.30 -2.04
CA ARG A 130 -12.00 5.22 -1.08
C ARG A 130 -12.39 6.54 -1.73
N SER A 131 -11.53 7.13 -2.55
CA SER A 131 -11.85 8.37 -3.26
C SER A 131 -13.07 8.21 -4.17
N ILE A 132 -13.13 7.11 -4.93
CA ILE A 132 -14.29 6.79 -5.79
C ILE A 132 -15.55 6.61 -4.93
N ASN A 133 -15.47 5.84 -3.85
CA ASN A 133 -16.60 5.62 -2.95
C ASN A 133 -17.09 6.93 -2.32
N ASN A 134 -16.18 7.82 -1.90
CA ASN A 134 -16.54 9.11 -1.32
C ASN A 134 -17.23 10.02 -2.34
N SER A 135 -16.78 10.03 -3.60
CA SER A 135 -17.46 10.74 -4.69
C SER A 135 -18.87 10.17 -4.91
N ILE A 136 -19.03 8.85 -4.96
CA ILE A 136 -20.33 8.18 -5.07
C ILE A 136 -21.23 8.53 -3.88
N THR A 137 -20.73 8.42 -2.66
CA THR A 137 -21.47 8.78 -1.44
C THR A 137 -21.93 10.23 -1.51
N SER A 138 -21.06 11.15 -1.92
CA SER A 138 -21.40 12.58 -2.05
C SER A 138 -22.49 12.84 -3.10
N PHE A 139 -22.43 12.16 -4.25
CA PHE A 139 -23.50 12.22 -5.25
C PHE A 139 -24.82 11.66 -4.72
N LEU A 140 -24.80 10.50 -4.06
CA LEU A 140 -25.99 9.87 -3.48
C LEU A 140 -26.61 10.75 -2.39
N VAL A 141 -25.79 11.34 -1.51
CA VAL A 141 -26.24 12.27 -0.47
C VAL A 141 -26.82 13.54 -1.09
N SER A 142 -26.19 14.08 -2.15
CA SER A 142 -26.69 15.30 -2.79
C SER A 142 -28.02 15.06 -3.49
N ALA A 143 -28.19 13.90 -4.11
CA ALA A 143 -29.45 13.49 -4.71
C ALA A 143 -30.53 13.17 -3.67
N SER A 144 -30.18 12.56 -2.52
CA SER A 144 -31.14 12.23 -1.45
C SER A 144 -31.51 13.43 -0.58
N LYS A 145 -30.63 14.44 -0.45
CA LYS A 145 -30.89 15.70 0.28
C LYS A 145 -31.99 16.55 -0.36
N VAL A 146 -32.32 16.32 -1.63
CA VAL A 146 -33.47 16.95 -2.29
C VAL A 146 -34.79 16.30 -1.84
N GLU A 147 -34.76 15.12 -1.21
CA GLU A 147 -35.96 14.40 -0.74
C GLU A 147 -36.11 14.25 0.77
N GLU A 148 -35.06 14.09 1.60
CA GLU A 148 -35.25 14.01 3.06
C GLU A 148 -34.01 14.31 3.93
N ASN A 149 -34.28 14.91 5.10
CA ASN A 149 -33.48 15.17 6.32
C ASN A 149 -31.93 15.20 6.22
N ARG A 150 -31.38 16.42 6.10
CA ARG A 150 -29.97 16.80 5.89
C ARG A 150 -28.95 16.26 6.92
N ASN A 151 -29.32 16.12 8.19
CA ASN A 151 -28.35 15.94 9.28
C ASN A 151 -27.81 14.51 9.39
N ARG A 152 -28.65 13.49 9.15
CA ARG A 152 -28.27 12.07 9.29
C ARG A 152 -27.13 11.66 8.35
N TYR A 153 -27.02 12.31 7.19
CA TYR A 153 -26.05 11.97 6.16
C TYR A 153 -24.67 12.63 6.37
N LEU A 154 -24.60 13.75 7.11
CA LEU A 154 -23.36 14.46 7.39
C LEU A 154 -22.49 13.73 8.42
N ASP A 155 -23.10 13.12 9.43
CA ASP A 155 -22.40 12.29 10.42
C ASP A 155 -21.73 11.06 9.79
N MET A 156 -22.36 10.48 8.76
CA MET A 156 -21.91 9.25 8.13
C MET A 156 -20.62 9.41 7.32
N ILE A 157 -20.36 10.62 6.81
CA ILE A 157 -19.15 10.95 6.05
C ILE A 157 -17.98 11.41 6.95
N GLY A 158 -18.20 11.49 8.27
CA GLY A 158 -17.16 11.85 9.25
C GLY A 158 -16.68 13.30 9.13
N ILE A 159 -17.52 14.19 8.60
CA ILE A 159 -17.20 15.61 8.40
C ILE A 159 -17.88 16.43 9.49
N THR A 160 -17.09 17.02 10.41
CA THR A 160 -17.56 18.05 11.35
C THR A 160 -17.83 19.37 10.63
N ASP A 161 -18.82 20.12 11.13
CA ASP A 161 -19.37 21.36 10.53
C ASP A 161 -18.32 22.41 10.11
N ASP A 162 -17.15 22.41 10.75
CA ASP A 162 -16.06 23.37 10.53
C ASP A 162 -15.35 23.22 9.18
N LYS A 163 -15.37 22.02 8.58
CA LYS A 163 -14.74 21.75 7.27
C LYS A 163 -15.69 21.94 6.09
N ILE A 164 -16.99 22.09 6.35
CA ILE A 164 -18.03 22.21 5.33
C ILE A 164 -17.99 23.59 4.67
N GLY A 165 -17.80 24.67 5.43
CA GLY A 165 -17.74 26.04 4.87
C GLY A 165 -16.66 26.16 3.80
N VAL A 166 -15.44 25.72 4.11
CA VAL A 166 -14.29 25.82 3.19
C VAL A 166 -14.42 24.95 1.94
N LEU A 167 -15.02 23.76 2.06
CA LEU A 167 -15.20 22.85 0.91
C LEU A 167 -16.36 23.27 0.01
N ILE A 168 -17.47 23.77 0.57
CA ILE A 168 -18.59 24.29 -0.21
C ILE A 168 -18.18 25.58 -0.93
N ASP A 169 -17.51 26.49 -0.22
CA ASP A 169 -17.04 27.76 -0.82
C ASP A 169 -16.02 27.49 -1.95
N GLY A 170 -15.12 26.52 -1.79
CA GLY A 170 -14.15 26.13 -2.83
C GLY A 170 -14.78 25.43 -4.04
N VAL A 171 -15.88 24.69 -3.85
CA VAL A 171 -16.63 24.05 -4.94
C VAL A 171 -17.48 25.08 -5.69
N ASP A 172 -18.16 25.99 -4.98
CA ASP A 172 -18.92 27.09 -5.59
C ASP A 172 -18.01 28.07 -6.33
N GLU A 173 -16.80 28.34 -5.82
CA GLU A 173 -15.78 29.14 -6.51
C GLU A 173 -15.25 28.43 -7.77
N THR A 174 -15.02 27.11 -7.70
CA THR A 174 -14.55 26.31 -8.84
C THR A 174 -15.62 26.21 -9.93
N VAL A 175 -16.87 25.98 -9.54
CA VAL A 175 -18.03 25.91 -10.44
C VAL A 175 -18.35 27.29 -11.00
N GLY A 176 -18.30 28.35 -10.20
CA GLY A 176 -18.49 29.75 -10.64
C GLY A 176 -17.44 30.20 -11.66
N ASN A 177 -16.18 29.79 -11.49
CA ASN A 177 -15.10 30.06 -12.44
C ASN A 177 -15.21 29.25 -13.73
N LEU A 178 -15.72 28.00 -13.67
CA LEU A 178 -16.04 27.18 -14.84
C LEU A 178 -17.22 27.75 -15.64
N VAL A 179 -18.26 28.23 -14.95
CA VAL A 179 -19.44 28.82 -15.59
C VAL A 179 -19.12 30.18 -16.22
N ASN A 180 -18.29 31.03 -15.60
CA ASN A 180 -17.90 32.32 -16.18
C ASN A 180 -16.89 32.20 -17.33
N LYS A 181 -15.99 31.21 -17.33
CA LYS A 181 -15.11 30.93 -18.49
C LYS A 181 -15.82 30.18 -19.64
N SER A 182 -17.03 29.65 -19.42
CA SER A 182 -17.80 28.93 -20.45
C SER A 182 -18.52 29.83 -21.47
N ARG A 183 -18.59 31.16 -21.24
CA ARG A 183 -19.23 32.10 -22.19
C ARG A 183 -18.45 32.32 -23.50
N ASN A 184 -17.23 31.80 -23.65
CA ASN A 184 -16.39 32.11 -24.83
C ASN A 184 -15.74 30.93 -25.58
N ILE A 185 -16.06 29.66 -25.28
CA ILE A 185 -15.43 28.53 -25.99
C ILE A 185 -16.49 27.60 -26.57
N LYS A 186 -17.15 28.09 -27.62
CA LYS A 186 -18.13 27.35 -28.43
C LYS A 186 -17.49 26.41 -29.48
N SER A 187 -16.23 26.00 -29.31
CA SER A 187 -15.45 25.31 -30.37
C SER A 187 -14.91 23.93 -29.99
N TYR A 188 -14.90 23.53 -28.71
CA TYR A 188 -14.32 22.24 -28.29
C TYR A 188 -15.32 21.08 -28.22
N SER A 189 -16.61 21.34 -28.01
CA SER A 189 -17.65 20.31 -27.95
C SER A 189 -17.91 19.64 -29.30
N GLU A 190 -17.82 20.40 -30.39
CA GLU A 190 -18.08 19.87 -31.74
C GLU A 190 -16.97 18.91 -32.21
N LYS A 191 -15.69 19.23 -31.93
CA LYS A 191 -14.55 18.35 -32.25
C LYS A 191 -14.51 17.06 -31.45
N PHE A 192 -15.08 17.04 -30.24
CA PHE A 192 -15.09 15.85 -29.38
C PHE A 192 -16.20 14.87 -29.80
N ILE A 193 -17.36 15.38 -30.22
CA ILE A 193 -18.46 14.56 -30.74
C ILE A 193 -18.12 13.95 -32.12
N GLU A 194 -17.38 14.67 -32.97
CA GLU A 194 -16.93 14.15 -34.26
C GLU A 194 -15.99 12.94 -34.11
N LYS A 195 -15.03 13.01 -33.17
CA LYS A 195 -14.12 11.88 -32.85
C LYS A 195 -14.83 10.66 -32.27
N LEU A 196 -15.90 10.85 -31.49
CA LEU A 196 -16.68 9.75 -30.92
C LEU A 196 -17.52 9.02 -31.98
N ASN A 197 -17.94 9.71 -33.03
CA ASN A 197 -18.70 9.12 -34.13
C ASN A 197 -17.83 8.33 -35.12
N ASP A 198 -16.58 8.74 -35.35
CA ASP A 198 -15.64 7.99 -36.20
C ASP A 198 -15.18 6.67 -35.55
N LEU A 199 -14.98 6.64 -34.24
CA LEU A 199 -14.66 5.40 -33.51
C LEU A 199 -15.81 4.38 -33.53
N LYS A 200 -17.06 4.85 -33.66
CA LYS A 200 -18.25 4.00 -33.74
C LYS A 200 -18.42 3.34 -35.12
N LYS A 201 -17.76 3.84 -36.16
CA LYS A 201 -17.76 3.25 -37.52
C LYS A 201 -16.67 2.19 -37.72
N ILE A 202 -15.67 2.12 -36.85
CA ILE A 202 -14.60 1.10 -36.92
C ILE A 202 -15.01 -0.21 -36.23
N ILE A 203 -16.03 -0.19 -35.37
CA ILE A 203 -16.54 -1.38 -34.65
C ILE A 203 -17.86 -1.87 -35.30
N LYS A 204 -17.93 -1.80 -36.63
CA LYS A 204 -18.97 -2.47 -37.42
C LYS A 204 -18.37 -3.03 -38.71
#